data_AF-A0A2M7JWV1-F1
#
_entry.id   AF-A0A2M7JWV1-F1
#
_cell.length_a   1.000
_cell.length_b   1.000
_cell.length_c   1.000
_cell.angle_alpha   90.00
_cell.angle_beta   90.00
_cell.angle_gamma   90.00
#
_symmetry.space_group_name_H-M   'P 1'
#
loop_
_entity.id
_entity.type
_entity.pdbx_description
1 polymer ?
#
loop_
_entity_poly.entity_id
_entity_poly.type
_entity_poly.pdbx_seq_one_letter_code
_entity_poly.pdbx_strand_id
1 'polypeptide(L)'
;MKRPPIIIVQLVHIQGPFKGEIQGFSEPGISIGRHLSCQLRFPADLTSISRKHAEIVREGNQFKLVDHSANGTFVNGKKIKEVYLKNGDVLAFSEGGPKVSFLTQVREGEEEAESPIPREELKAQLQAESPKIEPKFVPKVEPQRTSEEKPRTVQPAREEPGEVSVQNVKIPLIIQYGPTLRSFKELPVTIGRSPKCEFTLDHPQIFDQHAMIFFSQNQYWVKDLTGQRLVQINRQPIAFQTLLKPNDDLALSPKGPVFRFLGEGRLLEVTGPSTEESSEKKGEAYREIQKEKKPKGLKSVFKKLLDR
;
A
#
# COMPACT_ATOMS: atom_id res chain seq x y z
N MET A 1 19.59 -22.00 -24.88
CA MET A 1 18.68 -20.85 -25.06
C MET A 1 18.15 -20.45 -23.69
N LYS A 2 18.31 -19.20 -23.24
CA LYS A 2 17.75 -18.75 -21.95
C LYS A 2 16.22 -18.73 -22.07
N ARG A 3 15.50 -19.42 -21.17
CA ARG A 3 14.03 -19.32 -21.14
C ARG A 3 13.62 -17.86 -20.86
N PRO A 4 12.52 -17.36 -21.45
CA PRO A 4 12.09 -15.99 -21.25
C PRO A 4 11.75 -15.75 -19.77
N PRO A 5 12.02 -14.55 -19.24
CA PRO A 5 11.73 -14.23 -17.84
C PRO A 5 10.24 -14.36 -17.53
N ILE A 6 9.94 -14.92 -16.35
CA ILE A 6 8.60 -14.94 -15.80
C ILE A 6 8.30 -13.51 -15.31
N ILE A 7 7.33 -12.86 -15.94
CA ILE A 7 6.88 -11.54 -15.52
C ILE A 7 5.53 -11.70 -14.87
N ILE A 8 5.46 -11.40 -13.58
CA ILE A 8 4.22 -11.41 -12.81
C ILE A 8 3.61 -10.02 -12.88
N VAL A 9 2.37 -9.93 -13.35
CA VAL A 9 1.55 -8.72 -13.24
C VAL A 9 0.91 -8.71 -11.87
N GLN A 10 1.05 -7.61 -11.14
CA GLN A 10 0.35 -7.36 -9.89
C GLN A 10 -0.68 -6.25 -10.12
N LEU A 11 -1.94 -6.56 -9.85
CA LEU A 11 -3.03 -5.59 -9.82
C LEU A 11 -3.35 -5.26 -8.36
N VAL A 12 -3.02 -4.03 -7.95
CA VAL A 12 -3.27 -3.52 -6.60
C VAL A 12 -4.60 -2.79 -6.59
N HIS A 13 -5.57 -3.29 -5.85
CA HIS A 13 -6.91 -2.71 -5.82
C HIS A 13 -6.96 -1.46 -4.94
N ILE A 14 -7.10 -0.29 -5.57
CA ILE A 14 -7.13 1.01 -4.86
C ILE A 14 -8.57 1.46 -4.55
N GLN A 15 -9.54 1.05 -5.37
CA GLN A 15 -10.96 1.39 -5.21
C GLN A 15 -11.83 0.23 -5.71
N GLY A 16 -12.97 -0.01 -5.05
CA GLY A 16 -13.94 -1.05 -5.44
C GLY A 16 -14.04 -2.19 -4.43
N PRO A 17 -14.69 -3.31 -4.81
CA PRO A 17 -15.04 -4.40 -3.88
C PRO A 17 -13.83 -5.12 -3.27
N PHE A 18 -12.69 -5.08 -3.95
CA PHE A 18 -11.46 -5.73 -3.52
C PHE A 18 -10.44 -4.73 -2.96
N LYS A 19 -10.87 -3.53 -2.53
CA LYS A 19 -9.95 -2.47 -2.08
C LYS A 19 -8.96 -3.01 -1.04
N GLY A 20 -7.67 -2.80 -1.29
CA GLY A 20 -6.56 -3.27 -0.46
C GLY A 20 -6.01 -4.64 -0.85
N GLU A 21 -6.71 -5.42 -1.68
CA GLU A 21 -6.22 -6.70 -2.18
C GLU A 21 -5.17 -6.51 -3.29
N ILE A 22 -4.26 -7.48 -3.41
CA ILE A 22 -3.36 -7.62 -4.55
C ILE A 22 -3.65 -8.96 -5.23
N GLN A 23 -3.84 -8.92 -6.54
CA GLN A 23 -3.96 -10.12 -7.36
C GLN A 23 -2.77 -10.22 -8.31
N GLY A 24 -2.07 -11.35 -8.26
CA GLY A 24 -0.92 -11.65 -9.09
C GLY A 24 -1.29 -12.58 -10.24
N PHE A 25 -0.83 -12.27 -11.44
CA PHE A 25 -1.07 -13.04 -12.65
C PHE A 25 0.25 -13.31 -13.35
N SER A 26 0.47 -14.55 -13.78
CA SER A 26 1.68 -14.96 -14.52
C SER A 26 1.37 -15.24 -16.00
N GLU A 27 0.09 -15.26 -16.33
CA GLU A 27 -0.44 -15.53 -17.64
C GLU A 27 -0.11 -14.38 -18.61
N PRO A 28 0.12 -14.70 -19.90
CA PRO A 28 0.35 -13.67 -20.91
C PRO A 28 -0.91 -12.86 -21.23
N GLY A 29 -2.10 -13.34 -20.87
CA GLY A 29 -3.38 -12.67 -21.05
C GLY A 29 -4.17 -12.68 -19.75
N ILE A 30 -4.63 -11.50 -19.33
CA ILE A 30 -5.44 -11.32 -18.11
C ILE A 30 -6.75 -10.70 -18.54
N SER A 31 -7.80 -11.53 -18.61
CA SER A 31 -9.15 -11.06 -18.91
C SER A 31 -9.83 -10.53 -17.66
N ILE A 32 -10.52 -9.40 -17.82
CA ILE A 32 -11.09 -8.60 -16.75
C ILE A 32 -12.59 -8.44 -17.02
N GLY A 33 -13.44 -8.68 -16.02
CA GLY A 33 -14.88 -8.45 -16.15
C GLY A 33 -15.71 -9.18 -15.11
N ARG A 34 -17.03 -9.20 -15.26
CA ARG A 34 -17.94 -9.89 -14.32
C ARG A 34 -18.22 -11.36 -14.67
N HIS A 35 -17.80 -11.83 -15.84
CA HIS A 35 -18.03 -13.20 -16.27
C HIS A 35 -17.15 -14.19 -15.49
N LEU A 36 -17.63 -15.42 -15.31
CA LEU A 36 -16.91 -16.48 -14.59
C LEU A 36 -15.59 -16.90 -15.25
N SER A 37 -15.45 -16.67 -16.56
CA SER A 37 -14.24 -16.97 -17.31
C SER A 37 -13.14 -15.92 -17.16
N CYS A 38 -13.41 -14.78 -16.53
CA CYS A 38 -12.43 -13.72 -16.38
C CYS A 38 -11.45 -14.04 -15.25
N GLN A 39 -10.15 -13.80 -15.48
CA GLN A 39 -9.12 -13.98 -14.44
C GLN A 39 -9.29 -12.94 -13.33
N LEU A 40 -9.38 -11.66 -13.69
CA LEU A 40 -9.82 -10.63 -12.75
C LEU A 40 -11.35 -10.52 -12.82
N ARG A 41 -12.01 -11.24 -11.92
CA ARG A 41 -13.46 -11.29 -11.87
C ARG A 41 -14.04 -10.32 -10.84
N PHE A 42 -14.82 -9.35 -11.32
CA PHE A 42 -15.63 -8.50 -10.45
C PHE A 42 -16.97 -9.14 -10.09
N PRO A 43 -17.60 -8.74 -8.96
CA PRO A 43 -18.93 -9.20 -8.55
C PRO A 43 -19.98 -9.06 -9.67
N ALA A 44 -20.89 -10.02 -9.76
CA ALA A 44 -21.83 -10.12 -10.87
C ALA A 44 -22.89 -9.00 -10.86
N ASP A 45 -23.20 -8.47 -9.68
CA ASP A 45 -24.10 -7.35 -9.39
C ASP A 45 -23.49 -5.99 -9.73
N LEU A 46 -22.18 -5.89 -9.93
CA LEU A 46 -21.50 -4.67 -10.34
C LEU A 46 -21.70 -4.41 -11.84
N THR A 47 -22.89 -3.92 -12.20
CA THR A 47 -23.34 -3.75 -13.59
C THR A 47 -22.58 -2.69 -14.38
N SER A 48 -21.86 -1.80 -13.71
CA SER A 48 -20.93 -0.85 -14.35
C SER A 48 -19.79 -1.56 -15.08
N ILE A 49 -19.50 -2.82 -14.75
CA ILE A 49 -18.49 -3.65 -15.41
C ILE A 49 -19.14 -4.65 -16.36
N SER A 50 -18.72 -4.63 -17.63
CA SER A 50 -19.14 -5.62 -18.65
C SER A 50 -18.68 -7.05 -18.33
N ARG A 51 -19.37 -8.05 -18.89
CA ARG A 51 -19.04 -9.48 -18.73
C ARG A 51 -17.59 -9.79 -19.06
N LYS A 52 -17.18 -9.35 -20.26
CA LYS A 52 -15.79 -9.25 -20.70
C LYS A 52 -15.55 -7.77 -20.89
N HIS A 53 -14.81 -7.15 -19.98
CA HIS A 53 -14.66 -5.70 -19.89
C HIS A 53 -13.39 -5.23 -20.58
N ALA A 54 -12.26 -5.80 -20.18
CA ALA A 54 -10.96 -5.46 -20.73
C ALA A 54 -10.05 -6.68 -20.69
N GLU A 55 -8.93 -6.59 -21.37
CA GLU A 55 -7.88 -7.61 -21.35
C GLU A 55 -6.52 -6.93 -21.28
N ILE A 56 -5.63 -7.47 -20.44
CA ILE A 56 -4.21 -7.11 -20.45
C ILE A 56 -3.47 -8.21 -21.18
N VAL A 57 -2.82 -7.86 -22.30
CA VAL A 57 -2.11 -8.78 -23.18
C VAL A 57 -0.62 -8.46 -23.15
N ARG A 58 0.21 -9.48 -22.94
CA ARG A 58 1.67 -9.36 -22.99
C ARG A 58 2.15 -9.39 -24.44
N GLU A 59 2.88 -8.35 -24.83
CA GLU A 59 3.57 -8.24 -26.11
C GLU A 59 5.07 -8.06 -25.84
N GLY A 60 5.82 -9.16 -25.92
CA GLY A 60 7.24 -9.19 -25.54
C GLY A 60 7.46 -8.92 -24.05
N ASN A 61 8.08 -7.78 -23.73
CA ASN A 61 8.34 -7.32 -22.35
C ASN A 61 7.38 -6.21 -21.91
N GLN A 62 6.37 -5.88 -22.73
CA GLN A 62 5.38 -4.86 -22.45
C GLN A 62 4.00 -5.49 -22.30
N PHE A 63 3.09 -4.76 -21.65
CA PHE A 63 1.70 -5.17 -21.49
C PHE A 63 0.81 -4.11 -22.10
N LYS A 64 -0.15 -4.55 -22.91
CA LYS A 64 -1.15 -3.70 -23.56
C LYS A 64 -2.50 -3.96 -22.93
N LEU A 65 -3.18 -2.90 -22.49
CA LEU A 65 -4.56 -2.95 -22.06
C LEU A 65 -5.47 -2.71 -23.26
N VAL A 66 -6.48 -3.55 -23.45
CA VAL A 66 -7.48 -3.46 -24.52
C VAL A 66 -8.87 -3.40 -23.91
N ASP A 67 -9.66 -2.39 -24.30
CA ASP A 67 -11.03 -2.18 -23.83
C ASP A 67 -12.06 -2.88 -24.73
N HIS A 68 -12.93 -3.69 -24.14
CA HIS A 68 -14.06 -4.36 -24.78
C HIS A 68 -15.41 -3.96 -24.16
N SER A 69 -15.41 -2.97 -23.28
CA SER A 69 -16.55 -2.67 -22.43
C SER A 69 -17.57 -1.72 -23.07
N ALA A 70 -18.75 -1.68 -22.46
CA ALA A 70 -19.78 -0.70 -22.78
C ALA A 70 -19.50 0.67 -22.15
N ASN A 71 -18.98 0.71 -20.92
CA ASN A 71 -18.82 1.94 -20.14
C ASN A 71 -17.42 2.58 -20.29
N GLY A 72 -16.50 1.88 -20.94
CA GLY A 72 -15.14 2.33 -21.18
C GLY A 72 -14.16 1.94 -20.08
N THR A 73 -12.91 1.76 -20.49
CA THR A 73 -11.76 1.59 -19.61
C THR A 73 -10.90 2.86 -19.62
N PHE A 74 -10.31 3.21 -18.48
CA PHE A 74 -9.52 4.42 -18.29
C PHE A 74 -8.15 4.08 -17.73
N VAL A 75 -7.13 4.83 -18.17
CA VAL A 75 -5.79 4.81 -17.59
C VAL A 75 -5.42 6.21 -17.16
N ASN A 76 -5.08 6.36 -15.88
CA ASN A 76 -4.76 7.65 -15.24
C ASN A 76 -5.85 8.72 -15.51
N GLY A 77 -7.12 8.31 -15.45
CA GLY A 77 -8.29 9.16 -15.67
C GLY A 77 -8.65 9.44 -17.13
N LYS A 78 -7.85 8.97 -18.10
CA LYS A 78 -8.15 9.14 -19.54
C LYS A 78 -8.78 7.88 -20.11
N LYS A 79 -9.90 8.02 -20.83
CA LYS A 79 -10.56 6.90 -21.51
C LYS A 79 -9.67 6.40 -22.66
N ILE A 80 -9.52 5.08 -22.77
CA ILE A 80 -8.69 4.44 -23.79
C ILE A 80 -9.47 3.40 -24.58
N LYS A 81 -8.95 3.04 -25.76
CA LYS A 81 -9.37 1.83 -26.47
C LYS A 81 -8.30 0.75 -26.38
N GLU A 82 -7.05 1.14 -26.57
CA GLU A 82 -5.87 0.33 -26.34
C GLU A 82 -4.71 1.23 -25.87
N VAL A 83 -3.85 0.73 -24.97
CA VAL A 83 -2.67 1.47 -24.50
C VAL A 83 -1.64 0.53 -23.89
N TYR A 84 -0.35 0.82 -24.08
CA TYR A 84 0.73 0.13 -23.35
C TYR A 84 0.82 0.63 -21.92
N LEU A 85 0.76 -0.29 -20.97
CA LEU A 85 0.82 -0.04 -19.54
C LEU A 85 2.26 0.12 -19.06
N LYS A 86 2.43 1.01 -18.09
CA LYS A 86 3.66 1.21 -17.32
C LYS A 86 3.41 0.91 -15.86
N ASN A 87 4.46 0.50 -15.16
CA ASN A 87 4.39 0.31 -13.72
C ASN A 87 3.91 1.60 -13.03
N GLY A 88 2.87 1.44 -12.23
CA GLY A 88 2.22 2.48 -11.47
C GLY A 88 0.97 3.08 -12.14
N ASP A 89 0.67 2.72 -13.39
CA ASP A 89 -0.55 3.17 -14.07
C ASP A 89 -1.79 2.76 -13.29
N VAL A 90 -2.73 3.69 -13.15
CA VAL A 90 -4.02 3.45 -12.49
C VAL A 90 -5.07 3.16 -13.54
N LEU A 91 -5.60 1.95 -13.54
CA LEU A 91 -6.65 1.48 -14.43
C LEU A 91 -8.00 1.64 -13.74
N ALA A 92 -9.02 2.12 -14.46
CA ALA A 92 -10.40 2.13 -14.00
C ALA A 92 -11.31 1.46 -15.04
N PHE A 93 -12.24 0.63 -14.58
CA PHE A 93 -13.14 -0.16 -15.44
C PHE A 93 -14.57 0.40 -15.51
N SER A 94 -14.76 1.63 -15.07
CA SER A 94 -15.90 2.48 -15.39
C SER A 94 -15.61 3.86 -14.80
N GLU A 95 -16.36 4.87 -15.22
CA GLU A 95 -16.38 6.13 -14.48
C GLU A 95 -16.87 5.88 -13.04
N GLY A 96 -16.15 6.40 -12.05
CA GLY A 96 -16.40 6.16 -10.62
C GLY A 96 -16.26 4.70 -10.13
N GLY A 97 -15.87 3.77 -11.00
CA GLY A 97 -15.84 2.34 -10.71
C GLY A 97 -14.60 1.84 -9.98
N PRO A 98 -14.40 0.51 -9.95
CA PRO A 98 -13.19 -0.09 -9.42
C PRO A 98 -11.96 0.42 -10.13
N LYS A 99 -10.93 0.68 -9.33
CA LYS A 99 -9.61 1.09 -9.80
C LYS A 99 -8.56 0.14 -9.29
N VAL A 100 -7.60 -0.16 -10.16
CA VAL A 100 -6.43 -0.99 -9.85
C VAL A 100 -5.18 -0.29 -10.32
N SER A 101 -4.08 -0.42 -9.60
CA SER A 101 -2.77 -0.03 -10.10
C SER A 101 -2.07 -1.23 -10.72
N PHE A 102 -1.46 -1.01 -11.88
CA PHE A 102 -0.72 -2.01 -12.64
C PHE A 102 0.76 -1.99 -12.28
N LEU A 103 1.31 -3.14 -11.93
CA LEU A 103 2.74 -3.31 -11.64
C LEU A 103 3.23 -4.60 -12.28
N THR A 104 4.52 -4.64 -12.63
CA THR A 104 5.21 -5.83 -13.13
C THR A 104 6.40 -6.15 -12.24
N GLN A 105 6.55 -7.43 -11.90
CA GLN A 105 7.72 -7.98 -11.23
C GLN A 105 8.37 -9.03 -12.14
N VAL A 106 9.67 -8.89 -12.40
CA VAL A 106 10.44 -9.89 -13.11
C VAL A 106 11.00 -10.86 -12.08
N ARG A 107 10.63 -12.14 -12.18
CA ARG A 107 11.33 -13.21 -11.47
C ARG A 107 12.26 -13.90 -12.47
N GLU A 108 13.56 -13.91 -12.16
CA GLU A 108 14.48 -14.83 -12.81
C GLU A 108 14.03 -16.24 -12.40
N GLY A 109 13.82 -17.12 -13.39
CA GLY A 109 13.34 -18.47 -13.11
C GLY A 109 14.34 -19.17 -12.19
N GLU A 110 13.90 -19.48 -10.98
CA GLU A 110 14.61 -20.40 -10.09
C GLU A 110 14.80 -21.72 -10.85
N GLU A 111 16.02 -22.26 -10.80
CA GLU A 111 16.29 -23.62 -11.24
C GLU A 111 15.39 -24.56 -10.45
N GLU A 112 14.35 -25.12 -11.08
CA GLU A 112 13.80 -26.39 -10.63
C GLU A 112 14.93 -27.42 -10.81
N ALA A 113 15.70 -27.62 -9.74
CA ALA A 113 16.50 -28.81 -9.59
C ALA A 113 15.52 -30.00 -9.56
N GLU A 114 15.28 -30.60 -10.72
CA GLU A 114 14.87 -31.99 -10.81
C GLU A 114 15.90 -32.83 -10.03
N SER A 115 15.57 -33.14 -8.79
CA SER A 115 16.15 -34.27 -8.08
C SER A 115 15.08 -35.35 -8.07
N PRO A 116 15.27 -36.51 -8.74
CA PRO A 116 14.42 -37.64 -8.49
C PRO A 116 14.71 -38.09 -7.05
N ILE A 117 13.72 -38.02 -6.16
CA ILE A 117 13.76 -38.76 -4.89
C ILE A 117 12.97 -40.05 -5.13
N PRO A 118 13.62 -41.22 -5.25
CA PRO A 118 12.92 -42.50 -5.14
C PRO A 118 12.21 -42.59 -3.78
N ARG A 119 10.89 -42.84 -3.84
CA ARG A 119 9.94 -42.92 -2.73
C ARG A 119 10.09 -44.20 -1.86
N GLU A 120 11.30 -44.64 -1.53
CA GLU A 120 11.47 -45.92 -0.80
C GLU A 120 12.27 -45.92 0.51
N GLU A 121 12.88 -44.83 0.98
CA GLU A 121 13.67 -44.89 2.23
C GLU A 121 13.00 -44.30 3.49
N LEU A 122 11.75 -43.81 3.42
CA LEU A 122 11.06 -43.24 4.58
C LEU A 122 10.39 -44.28 5.52
N LYS A 123 10.54 -45.59 5.29
CA LYS A 123 9.86 -46.62 6.09
C LYS A 123 10.70 -47.32 7.17
N ALA A 124 11.99 -47.01 7.31
CA ALA A 124 12.87 -47.81 8.19
C ALA A 124 13.29 -47.17 9.53
N GLN A 125 12.87 -45.94 9.86
CA GLN A 125 13.36 -45.24 11.07
C GLN A 125 12.29 -44.87 12.11
N LEU A 126 11.06 -45.37 11.98
CA LEU A 126 9.96 -45.12 12.94
C LEU A 126 9.69 -46.28 13.92
N GLN A 127 10.60 -47.24 14.06
CA GLN A 127 10.47 -48.34 15.03
C GLN A 127 11.78 -48.60 15.78
N ALA A 128 12.02 -47.81 16.84
CA ALA A 128 12.73 -48.22 18.06
C ALA A 128 12.76 -47.00 19.01
N GLU A 129 11.74 -46.89 19.86
CA GLU A 129 11.87 -47.02 21.32
C GLU A 129 11.99 -45.68 22.07
N SER A 130 11.03 -45.49 22.98
CA SER A 130 11.10 -44.72 24.22
C SER A 130 10.54 -45.66 25.31
N PRO A 131 10.62 -45.40 26.64
CA PRO A 131 11.38 -44.42 27.44
C PRO A 131 11.97 -45.01 28.77
N LYS A 132 12.71 -44.22 29.59
CA LYS A 132 12.59 -44.23 31.07
C LYS A 132 13.33 -43.09 31.79
N ILE A 133 12.84 -42.76 32.98
CA ILE A 133 12.97 -41.52 33.77
C ILE A 133 13.82 -41.74 35.05
N GLU A 134 14.65 -40.73 35.41
CA GLU A 134 15.20 -40.29 36.75
C GLU A 134 16.10 -41.20 37.63
N PRO A 135 16.72 -40.69 38.73
CA PRO A 135 17.58 -39.50 38.93
C PRO A 135 18.86 -39.85 39.77
N LYS A 136 19.74 -38.88 40.13
CA LYS A 136 20.36 -38.71 41.50
C LYS A 136 21.64 -37.83 41.55
N PHE A 137 21.59 -36.90 42.52
CA PHE A 137 22.59 -36.45 43.50
C PHE A 137 23.80 -35.53 43.17
N VAL A 138 23.97 -34.60 44.12
CA VAL A 138 24.89 -33.45 44.28
C VAL A 138 26.20 -33.88 44.99
N PRO A 139 27.27 -33.06 45.02
CA PRO A 139 27.47 -32.30 46.26
C PRO A 139 28.06 -30.87 46.15
N LYS A 140 27.52 -30.08 47.10
CA LYS A 140 27.89 -28.84 47.79
C LYS A 140 29.38 -28.42 47.89
N VAL A 141 29.63 -27.10 47.72
CA VAL A 141 30.64 -26.32 48.45
C VAL A 141 30.05 -24.95 48.84
N GLU A 142 30.12 -24.63 50.13
CA GLU A 142 29.89 -23.31 50.79
C GLU A 142 31.29 -22.79 51.26
N PRO A 143 31.51 -21.56 51.78
CA PRO A 143 30.56 -20.48 52.12
C PRO A 143 31.05 -19.04 51.79
N GLN A 144 30.17 -18.03 51.96
CA GLN A 144 30.33 -16.90 52.91
C GLN A 144 29.59 -15.60 52.53
N ARG A 145 28.71 -15.21 53.48
CA ARG A 145 28.38 -13.86 54.02
C ARG A 145 28.06 -12.66 53.11
N THR A 146 26.77 -12.32 53.17
CA THR A 146 26.16 -11.02 53.54
C THR A 146 26.52 -9.76 52.76
N SER A 147 25.54 -9.26 52.02
CA SER A 147 25.04 -7.89 52.17
C SER A 147 23.61 -7.80 51.63
N GLU A 148 22.68 -7.35 52.47
CA GLU A 148 21.29 -7.05 52.12
C GLU A 148 21.23 -5.85 51.16
N GLU A 149 20.48 -5.94 50.05
CA GLU A 149 19.81 -4.77 49.49
C GLU A 149 18.51 -5.17 48.74
N LYS A 150 17.50 -4.31 48.87
CA LYS A 150 16.06 -4.48 48.59
C LYS A 150 15.69 -5.07 47.20
N PRO A 151 14.51 -5.71 47.08
CA PRO A 151 14.02 -6.22 45.82
C PRO A 151 13.66 -5.06 44.87
N ARG A 152 14.47 -4.85 43.82
CA ARG A 152 14.02 -4.15 42.62
C ARG A 152 13.32 -5.17 41.72
N THR A 153 12.03 -4.96 41.53
CA THR A 153 11.18 -5.63 40.55
C THR A 153 11.90 -5.68 39.21
N VAL A 154 12.30 -6.88 38.78
CA VAL A 154 12.75 -7.12 37.40
C VAL A 154 11.51 -6.96 36.53
N GLN A 155 11.36 -5.78 35.92
CA GLN A 155 10.47 -5.66 34.77
C GLN A 155 11.11 -6.44 33.62
N PRO A 156 10.35 -7.25 32.86
CA PRO A 156 10.89 -7.91 31.69
C PRO A 156 11.40 -6.85 30.71
N ALA A 157 12.70 -6.93 30.38
CA ALA A 157 13.32 -6.08 29.38
C ALA A 157 12.56 -6.25 28.06
N ARG A 158 11.95 -5.17 27.57
CA ARG A 158 11.58 -5.07 26.16
C ARG A 158 12.87 -5.12 25.35
N GLU A 159 13.02 -6.12 24.50
CA GLU A 159 14.05 -6.18 23.48
C GLU A 159 13.83 -5.00 22.52
N GLU A 160 14.57 -3.90 22.73
CA GLU A 160 14.69 -2.83 21.74
C GLU A 160 15.42 -3.43 20.53
N PRO A 161 14.83 -3.44 19.32
CA PRO A 161 15.52 -3.96 18.14
C PRO A 161 16.76 -3.11 17.88
N GLY A 162 17.93 -3.75 17.88
CA GLY A 162 19.22 -3.09 17.66
C GLY A 162 19.27 -2.28 16.36
N GLU A 163 20.16 -1.28 16.32
CA GLU A 163 20.32 -0.42 15.15
C GLU A 163 20.85 -1.21 13.94
N VAL A 164 19.95 -1.50 13.00
CA VAL A 164 20.24 -2.15 11.73
C VAL A 164 20.78 -1.13 10.71
N SER A 165 21.84 -1.48 9.99
CA SER A 165 22.45 -0.64 8.96
C SER A 165 21.55 -0.47 7.74
N VAL A 166 21.49 0.76 7.21
CA VAL A 166 20.86 1.08 5.93
C VAL A 166 21.79 0.70 4.78
N GLN A 167 21.28 -0.02 3.79
CA GLN A 167 22.02 -0.43 2.59
C GLN A 167 21.21 -0.15 1.33
N ASN A 168 21.91 0.12 0.23
CA ASN A 168 21.28 0.27 -1.08
C ASN A 168 20.97 -1.10 -1.66
N VAL A 169 19.68 -1.39 -1.86
CA VAL A 169 19.22 -2.70 -2.38
C VAL A 169 18.14 -2.51 -3.44
N LYS A 170 18.14 -3.39 -4.44
CA LYS A 170 17.17 -3.39 -5.56
C LYS A 170 15.87 -4.10 -5.17
N ILE A 171 15.22 -3.56 -4.16
CA ILE A 171 13.96 -4.07 -3.61
C ILE A 171 12.86 -3.02 -3.89
N PRO A 172 11.70 -3.42 -4.44
CA PRO A 172 10.67 -2.47 -4.81
C PRO A 172 9.98 -1.88 -3.57
N LEU A 173 9.59 -0.60 -3.68
CA LEU A 173 8.66 0.05 -2.76
C LEU A 173 7.59 0.79 -3.59
N ILE A 174 6.33 0.59 -3.27
CA ILE A 174 5.20 1.30 -3.86
C ILE A 174 4.49 2.07 -2.76
N ILE A 175 4.30 3.36 -2.98
CA ILE A 175 3.59 4.25 -2.07
C ILE A 175 2.42 4.87 -2.83
N GLN A 176 1.19 4.64 -2.35
CA GLN A 176 0.00 5.36 -2.80
C GLN A 176 -0.32 6.48 -1.80
N TYR A 177 -0.41 7.71 -2.29
CA TYR A 177 -0.85 8.89 -1.54
C TYR A 177 -1.85 9.71 -2.37
N GLY A 178 -3.07 9.83 -1.87
CA GLY A 178 -4.21 10.38 -2.60
C GLY A 178 -4.44 9.65 -3.93
N PRO A 179 -4.56 10.39 -5.05
CA PRO A 179 -4.68 9.80 -6.38
C PRO A 179 -3.33 9.35 -6.96
N THR A 180 -2.21 9.66 -6.30
CA THR A 180 -0.87 9.40 -6.81
C THR A 180 -0.36 8.06 -6.32
N LEU A 181 0.30 7.32 -7.22
CA LEU A 181 1.03 6.11 -6.88
C LEU A 181 2.45 6.24 -7.41
N ARG A 182 3.42 6.02 -6.52
CA ARG A 182 4.85 6.14 -6.81
C ARG A 182 5.50 4.78 -6.60
N SER A 183 6.23 4.32 -7.60
CA SER A 183 7.02 3.09 -7.55
C SER A 183 8.50 3.42 -7.55
N PHE A 184 9.21 2.84 -6.59
CA PHE A 184 10.64 2.90 -6.40
C PHE A 184 11.19 1.50 -6.63
N LYS A 185 12.26 1.40 -7.41
CA LYS A 185 12.89 0.10 -7.74
C LYS A 185 13.99 -0.28 -6.74
N GLU A 186 14.40 0.69 -5.92
CA GLU A 186 15.55 0.60 -5.04
C GLU A 186 15.21 1.28 -3.72
N LEU A 187 15.83 0.78 -2.65
CA LEU A 187 15.79 1.33 -1.31
C LEU A 187 17.20 1.76 -0.90
N PRO A 188 17.35 2.73 0.01
CA PRO A 188 16.29 3.40 0.78
C PRO A 188 15.47 4.43 -0.02
N VAL A 189 14.28 4.73 0.47
CA VAL A 189 13.42 5.83 -0.01
C VAL A 189 13.20 6.80 1.15
N THR A 190 13.66 8.03 0.99
CA THR A 190 13.44 9.13 1.92
C THR A 190 12.12 9.79 1.60
N ILE A 191 11.34 10.05 2.66
CA ILE A 191 10.05 10.71 2.63
C ILE A 191 10.18 12.05 3.33
N GLY A 192 9.71 13.12 2.71
CA GLY A 192 9.76 14.46 3.29
C GLY A 192 9.20 15.53 2.36
N ARG A 193 9.19 16.77 2.84
CA ARG A 193 8.71 17.94 2.08
C ARG A 193 9.76 18.46 1.10
N SER A 194 11.03 18.14 1.32
CA SER A 194 12.12 18.60 0.46
C SER A 194 12.04 17.95 -0.92
N PRO A 195 12.32 18.69 -2.01
CA PRO A 195 12.49 18.09 -3.34
C PRO A 195 13.70 17.16 -3.43
N LYS A 196 14.58 17.13 -2.41
CA LYS A 196 15.70 16.18 -2.32
C LYS A 196 15.27 14.78 -1.85
N CYS A 197 14.06 14.62 -1.32
CA CYS A 197 13.53 13.31 -0.94
C CYS A 197 13.02 12.54 -2.17
N GLU A 198 13.26 11.23 -2.21
CA GLU A 198 12.78 10.36 -3.29
C GLU A 198 11.24 10.37 -3.38
N PHE A 199 10.57 10.42 -2.22
CA PHE A 199 9.14 10.64 -2.11
C PHE A 199 8.83 12.00 -1.45
N THR A 200 8.74 13.02 -2.29
CA THR A 200 8.30 14.35 -1.86
C THR A 200 6.80 14.36 -1.55
N LEU A 201 6.45 14.77 -0.33
CA LEU A 201 5.08 14.85 0.16
C LEU A 201 4.82 16.27 0.70
N ASP A 202 4.04 17.06 -0.04
CA ASP A 202 3.67 18.41 0.39
C ASP A 202 2.52 18.36 1.39
N HIS A 203 2.86 18.26 2.67
CA HIS A 203 1.89 18.26 3.77
C HIS A 203 2.42 19.07 4.95
N PRO A 204 1.58 19.89 5.61
CA PRO A 204 2.03 20.84 6.65
C PRO A 204 2.60 20.18 7.90
N GLN A 205 2.30 18.89 8.12
CA GLN A 205 2.82 18.12 9.26
C GLN A 205 4.10 17.33 8.93
N ILE A 206 4.64 17.48 7.73
CA ILE A 206 5.80 16.74 7.23
C ILE A 206 7.00 17.69 7.14
N PHE A 207 8.14 17.20 7.62
CA PHE A 207 9.42 17.92 7.64
C PHE A 207 10.17 17.68 6.33
N ASP A 208 11.19 18.51 6.05
CA ASP A 208 12.00 18.41 4.83
C ASP A 208 12.58 17.02 4.61
N GLN A 209 13.13 16.40 5.67
CA GLN A 209 13.44 14.98 5.75
C GLN A 209 12.70 14.43 6.97
N HIS A 210 11.78 13.49 6.76
CA HIS A 210 10.82 13.12 7.79
C HIS A 210 10.92 11.65 8.19
N ALA A 211 10.91 10.77 7.21
CA ALA A 211 11.07 9.34 7.43
C ALA A 211 11.91 8.72 6.32
N MET A 212 12.45 7.54 6.57
CA MET A 212 13.13 6.74 5.56
C MET A 212 12.61 5.31 5.62
N ILE A 213 12.20 4.78 4.49
CA ILE A 213 11.94 3.35 4.33
C ILE A 213 13.21 2.72 3.79
N PHE A 214 13.65 1.64 4.40
CA PHE A 214 14.82 0.88 3.96
C PHE A 214 14.57 -0.61 4.12
N PHE A 215 15.42 -1.44 3.53
CA PHE A 215 15.31 -2.89 3.62
C PHE A 215 16.58 -3.47 4.21
N SER A 216 16.41 -4.30 5.24
CA SER A 216 17.51 -4.93 5.94
C SER A 216 17.02 -6.18 6.66
N GLN A 217 17.92 -7.16 6.83
CA GLN A 217 17.59 -8.47 7.41
C GLN A 217 16.37 -9.12 6.73
N ASN A 218 16.29 -9.00 5.40
CA ASN A 218 15.21 -9.50 4.57
C ASN A 218 13.81 -8.92 4.89
N GLN A 219 13.76 -7.74 5.49
CA GLN A 219 12.53 -7.08 5.92
C GLN A 219 12.55 -5.58 5.63
N TYR A 220 11.36 -4.96 5.54
CA TYR A 220 11.22 -3.51 5.41
C TYR A 220 11.24 -2.85 6.78
N TRP A 221 11.97 -1.75 6.88
CA TRP A 221 12.10 -0.96 8.10
C TRP A 221 11.71 0.48 7.80
N VAL A 222 11.23 1.17 8.83
CA VAL A 222 11.05 2.63 8.82
C VAL A 222 11.98 3.25 9.84
N LYS A 223 12.59 4.38 9.48
CA LYS A 223 13.44 5.20 10.32
C LYS A 223 12.87 6.61 10.43
N ASP A 224 12.79 7.13 11.65
CA ASP A 224 12.39 8.51 11.93
C ASP A 224 13.61 9.43 11.70
N LEU A 225 13.45 10.42 10.82
CA LEU A 225 14.47 11.43 10.52
C LEU A 225 14.17 12.80 11.15
N THR A 226 13.06 12.92 11.87
CA THR A 226 12.59 14.18 12.48
C THR A 226 13.37 14.56 13.73
N GLY A 227 13.99 13.58 14.39
CA GLY A 227 14.60 13.74 15.71
C GLY A 227 13.59 13.98 16.85
N GLN A 228 12.29 13.95 16.55
CA GLN A 228 11.20 14.30 17.47
C GLN A 228 10.25 13.11 17.74
N ARG A 229 10.55 11.92 17.19
CA ARG A 229 9.73 10.70 17.33
C ARG A 229 8.29 10.92 16.88
N LEU A 230 8.14 11.58 15.73
CA LEU A 230 6.82 11.88 15.15
C LEU A 230 6.26 10.69 14.37
N VAL A 231 7.14 9.83 13.85
CA VAL A 231 6.73 8.63 13.11
C VAL A 231 6.14 7.61 14.08
N GLN A 232 4.97 7.07 13.75
CA GLN A 232 4.25 6.11 14.59
C GLN A 232 3.91 4.85 13.81
N ILE A 233 3.97 3.70 14.47
CA ILE A 233 3.39 2.44 14.01
C ILE A 233 2.21 2.10 14.91
N ASN A 234 1.05 1.86 14.32
CA ASN A 234 -0.17 1.51 15.06
C ASN A 234 -0.47 2.50 16.21
N ARG A 235 -0.32 3.80 15.91
CA ARG A 235 -0.49 4.95 16.84
C ARG A 235 0.54 5.05 17.98
N GLN A 236 1.57 4.22 17.98
CA GLN A 236 2.67 4.28 18.94
C GLN A 236 3.90 4.90 18.29
N PRO A 237 4.49 5.97 18.87
CA PRO A 237 5.75 6.52 18.39
C PRO A 237 6.85 5.47 18.33
N ILE A 238 7.58 5.45 17.23
CA ILE A 238 8.79 4.63 17.12
C ILE A 238 9.93 5.32 17.87
N ALA A 239 10.95 4.56 18.25
CA ALA A 239 12.15 5.13 18.85
C ALA A 239 12.96 5.90 17.79
N PHE A 240 13.81 5.19 17.05
CA PHE A 240 14.58 5.74 15.93
C PHE A 240 14.29 5.00 14.64
N GLN A 241 14.08 3.69 14.73
CA GLN A 241 13.65 2.86 13.62
C GLN A 241 12.89 1.64 14.14
N THR A 242 12.10 1.01 13.27
CA THR A 242 11.40 -0.23 13.58
C THR A 242 11.08 -1.01 12.31
N LEU A 243 10.83 -2.30 12.49
CA LEU A 243 10.34 -3.21 11.46
C LEU A 243 8.90 -2.81 11.05
N LEU A 244 8.63 -2.81 9.75
CA LEU A 244 7.28 -2.74 9.19
C LEU A 244 6.72 -4.14 8.96
N LYS A 245 5.65 -4.48 9.66
CA LYS A 245 4.94 -5.75 9.54
C LYS A 245 3.68 -5.57 8.70
N PRO A 246 3.27 -6.58 7.91
CA PRO A 246 2.01 -6.52 7.18
C PRO A 246 0.84 -6.13 8.09
N ASN A 247 0.01 -5.21 7.59
CA ASN A 247 -1.11 -4.54 8.26
C ASN A 247 -0.73 -3.45 9.29
N ASP A 248 0.54 -3.09 9.43
CA ASP A 248 0.92 -1.93 10.24
C ASP A 248 0.40 -0.63 9.62
N ASP A 249 -0.20 0.22 10.45
CA ASP A 249 -0.54 1.59 10.10
C ASP A 249 0.63 2.52 10.48
N LEU A 250 1.41 2.92 9.48
CA LEU A 250 2.51 3.89 9.56
C LEU A 250 1.96 5.31 9.47
N ALA A 251 1.85 6.02 10.59
CA ALA A 251 1.61 7.45 10.60
C ALA A 251 2.93 8.19 10.51
N LEU A 252 3.09 9.09 9.55
CA LEU A 252 4.30 9.91 9.47
C LEU A 252 4.35 10.94 10.60
N SER A 253 3.19 11.49 10.98
CA SER A 253 3.03 12.42 12.10
C SER A 253 1.67 12.17 12.80
N PRO A 254 1.49 12.54 14.08
CA PRO A 254 0.22 12.35 14.80
C PRO A 254 -1.01 12.98 14.13
N LYS A 255 -0.81 14.04 13.33
CA LYS A 255 -1.86 14.69 12.51
C LYS A 255 -1.53 14.62 11.01
N GLY A 256 -0.58 13.76 10.65
CA GLY A 256 -0.08 13.60 9.29
C GLY A 256 -0.80 12.49 8.51
N PRO A 257 -0.33 12.23 7.29
CA PRO A 257 -0.77 11.09 6.50
C PRO A 257 -0.42 9.77 7.20
N VAL A 258 -1.32 8.81 7.04
CA VAL A 258 -1.20 7.45 7.58
C VAL A 258 -1.18 6.48 6.40
N PHE A 259 -0.27 5.52 6.43
CA PHE A 259 -0.10 4.51 5.39
C PHE A 259 -0.21 3.12 5.99
N ARG A 260 -1.07 2.27 5.44
CA ARG A 260 -1.08 0.85 5.76
C ARG A 260 -0.01 0.13 4.96
N PHE A 261 0.86 -0.59 5.65
CA PHE A 261 1.82 -1.48 5.02
C PHE A 261 1.17 -2.82 4.69
N LEU A 262 1.05 -3.16 3.42
CA LEU A 262 0.45 -4.42 2.96
C LEU A 262 1.47 -5.57 2.82
N GLY A 263 2.70 -5.40 3.32
CA GLY A 263 3.81 -6.30 3.05
C GLY A 263 4.41 -6.10 1.66
N GLU A 264 5.58 -6.72 1.44
CA GLU A 264 6.30 -6.72 0.16
C GLU A 264 6.55 -5.32 -0.42
N GLY A 265 6.78 -4.32 0.45
CA GLY A 265 7.10 -2.97 0.02
C GLY A 265 5.91 -2.17 -0.47
N ARG A 266 4.69 -2.42 0.03
CA ARG A 266 3.50 -1.68 -0.41
C ARG A 266 2.93 -0.85 0.75
N LEU A 267 2.83 0.46 0.55
CA LEU A 267 2.23 1.42 1.48
C LEU A 267 1.03 2.09 0.82
N LEU A 268 -0.16 1.94 1.39
CA LEU A 268 -1.38 2.61 0.91
C LEU A 268 -1.86 3.64 1.91
N GLU A 269 -2.17 4.86 1.46
CA GLU A 269 -2.79 5.84 2.33
C GLU A 269 -4.12 5.32 2.93
N VAL A 270 -4.23 5.43 4.25
CA VAL A 270 -5.46 5.23 5.00
C VAL A 270 -6.09 6.60 5.19
N THR A 271 -6.99 6.97 4.28
CA THR A 271 -7.93 8.05 4.55
C THR A 271 -8.85 7.61 5.69
N GLY A 272 -8.77 8.26 6.85
CA GLY A 272 -9.84 8.19 7.84
C GLY A 272 -11.17 8.64 7.23
N PRO A 273 -12.33 8.44 7.89
CA PRO A 273 -13.57 9.05 7.43
C PRO A 273 -13.32 10.55 7.30
N SER A 274 -13.27 11.02 6.05
CA SER A 274 -12.97 12.41 5.77
C SER A 274 -14.05 13.26 6.42
N THR A 275 -13.63 14.32 7.11
CA THR A 275 -14.48 15.45 7.48
C THR A 275 -14.97 16.22 6.24
N GLU A 276 -15.30 15.52 5.16
CA GLU A 276 -15.93 16.07 3.94
C GLU A 276 -17.46 16.21 4.12
N GLU A 277 -18.06 15.57 5.14
CA GLU A 277 -19.45 15.84 5.56
C GLU A 277 -19.64 17.16 6.34
N SER A 278 -18.56 17.92 6.58
CA SER A 278 -18.64 19.21 7.29
C SER A 278 -18.56 20.46 6.39
N SER A 279 -18.33 20.29 5.08
CA SER A 279 -18.33 21.39 4.10
C SER A 279 -19.65 21.60 3.37
N GLU A 280 -20.57 20.62 3.34
CA GLU A 280 -21.87 20.81 2.68
C GLU A 280 -22.89 21.61 3.52
N LYS A 281 -22.71 21.73 4.84
CA LYS A 281 -23.57 22.58 5.69
C LYS A 281 -23.14 24.04 5.82
N LYS A 282 -22.07 24.47 5.15
CA LYS A 282 -21.65 25.89 5.09
C LYS A 282 -21.97 26.59 3.76
N GLY A 283 -22.47 25.86 2.76
CA GLY A 283 -22.86 26.41 1.45
C GLY A 283 -24.31 26.93 1.36
N GLU A 284 -25.20 26.49 2.26
CA GLU A 284 -26.62 26.89 2.22
C GLU A 284 -26.89 28.18 3.02
N ALA A 285 -26.13 28.46 4.09
CA ALA A 285 -26.30 29.67 4.90
C ALA A 285 -25.85 30.98 4.21
N TYR A 286 -25.06 30.91 3.13
CA TYR A 286 -24.62 32.09 2.38
C TYR A 286 -25.47 32.41 1.14
N ARG A 287 -26.38 31.52 0.72
CA ARG A 287 -27.27 31.75 -0.44
C ARG A 287 -28.64 32.34 -0.07
N GLU A 288 -29.03 32.36 1.20
CA GLU A 288 -30.29 32.98 1.64
C GLU A 288 -30.15 34.46 2.05
N ILE A 289 -28.95 34.96 2.36
CA ILE A 289 -28.78 36.34 2.87
C ILE A 289 -28.71 37.41 1.75
N GLN A 290 -28.65 37.02 0.47
CA GLN A 290 -28.55 37.98 -0.66
C GLN A 290 -29.82 38.14 -1.50
N LYS A 291 -30.99 37.61 -1.09
CA LYS A 291 -32.25 37.76 -1.87
C LYS A 291 -33.22 38.84 -1.38
N GLU A 292 -32.92 39.56 -0.31
CA GLU A 292 -33.76 40.69 0.11
C GLU A 292 -32.95 41.96 0.31
N LYS A 293 -32.97 42.82 -0.73
CA LYS A 293 -33.05 44.30 -0.64
C LYS A 293 -32.93 44.91 -2.04
N LYS A 294 -34.08 45.10 -2.71
CA LYS A 294 -34.25 46.17 -3.71
C LYS A 294 -35.18 47.22 -3.11
N PRO A 295 -34.74 48.49 -2.93
CA PRO A 295 -35.64 49.55 -2.50
C PRO A 295 -36.55 49.96 -3.66
N LYS A 296 -37.84 50.15 -3.35
CA LYS A 296 -38.84 50.70 -4.26
C LYS A 296 -38.79 52.24 -4.22
N GLY A 297 -38.69 52.84 -5.41
CA GLY A 297 -39.28 54.15 -5.70
C GLY A 297 -38.30 55.31 -5.89
N LEU A 298 -38.25 55.83 -7.12
CA LEU A 298 -38.71 57.20 -7.40
C LEU A 298 -39.07 57.33 -8.89
N LYS A 299 -40.20 57.98 -9.16
CA LYS A 299 -40.75 58.30 -10.48
C LYS A 299 -39.94 59.44 -11.13
N SER A 300 -39.90 59.49 -12.46
CA SER A 300 -40.34 60.64 -13.29
C SER A 300 -39.54 60.81 -14.60
N VAL A 301 -40.22 60.56 -15.73
CA VAL A 301 -40.29 61.40 -16.96
C VAL A 301 -39.03 61.57 -17.83
N PHE A 302 -39.02 61.00 -19.05
CA PHE A 302 -39.16 61.75 -20.34
C PHE A 302 -39.09 60.86 -21.60
N LYS A 303 -40.06 61.10 -22.51
CA LYS A 303 -40.00 61.16 -23.99
C LYS A 303 -40.04 59.89 -24.89
N LYS A 304 -41.28 59.61 -25.33
CA LYS A 304 -41.84 59.57 -26.72
C LYS A 304 -41.19 58.73 -27.86
N LEU A 305 -42.10 57.93 -28.47
CA LEU A 305 -42.40 57.70 -29.90
C LEU A 305 -41.30 57.20 -30.86
N LEU A 306 -41.52 55.99 -31.39
CA LEU A 306 -41.55 55.53 -32.81
C LEU A 306 -41.63 53.99 -32.73
N ASP A 307 -42.41 53.19 -33.45
CA ASP A 307 -43.31 53.37 -34.58
C ASP A 307 -44.27 52.16 -34.57
N ARG A 308 -45.54 52.42 -34.89
CA ARG A 308 -46.63 51.52 -35.34
C ARG A 308 -46.87 50.16 -34.66
#